data_AF-A0A3P8EXK9-F1
#
_entry.id   AF-A0A3P8EXK9-F1
#
_cell.length_a   1.000
_cell.length_b   1.000
_cell.length_c   1.000
_cell.angle_alpha   90.00
_cell.angle_beta   90.00
_cell.angle_gamma   90.00
#
_symmetry.space_group_name_H-M   'P 1'
#
loop_
_entity.id
_entity.type
_entity.pdbx_description
1 polymer ?
#
loop_
_entity_poly.entity_id
_entity_poly.type
_entity_poly.pdbx_seq_one_letter_code
_entity_poly.pdbx_strand_id
1 'polypeptide(L)'
;MIGNIDYEDRSFSELEVATFKQIRSIYGNINLYKVHVSSLYMFSAIERIISFNDTFAAIALESMPDLESIELPNLRAAYSPSTFNIDLYDCPKVRVTEKYCSDMRSILGNMVSIGDMTCAIIFHEWHWNDGCSPQHQERIGGGRHYHRHCQPPIRSRFAKGDTDFNRESGSYHQLEPCDNTRMYPIDSRQSPPTLRVEEY
;
A
#
# COMPACT_ATOMS: atom_id res chain seq x y z
N MET A 1 4.97 20.82 -10.79
CA MET A 1 6.21 21.02 -10.05
C MET A 1 7.19 19.92 -10.44
N ILE A 2 8.46 20.27 -10.62
CA ILE A 2 9.56 19.31 -10.80
C ILE A 2 10.41 19.39 -9.52
N GLY A 3 10.78 18.24 -8.97
CA GLY A 3 11.56 18.15 -7.73
C GLY A 3 10.79 17.47 -6.60
N ASN A 4 11.49 17.26 -5.49
CA ASN A 4 10.97 16.58 -4.31
C ASN A 4 10.39 17.58 -3.31
N ILE A 5 9.37 17.15 -2.59
CA ILE A 5 8.81 17.84 -1.43
C ILE A 5 9.30 17.08 -0.20
N ASP A 6 10.36 17.60 0.42
CA ASP A 6 11.00 16.98 1.57
C ASP A 6 10.83 17.89 2.81
N TYR A 7 10.12 17.39 3.83
CA TYR A 7 9.84 18.12 5.06
C TYR A 7 10.15 17.27 6.28
N GLU A 8 10.84 17.86 7.26
CA GLU A 8 11.25 17.22 8.51
C GLU A 8 10.92 18.10 9.71
N ASP A 9 10.29 17.51 10.73
CA ASP A 9 10.15 18.05 12.09
C ASP A 9 9.59 19.48 12.17
N ARG A 10 8.58 19.78 11.33
CA ARG A 10 7.94 21.12 11.31
C ARG A 10 6.51 21.10 10.78
N SER A 11 5.84 22.24 10.93
CA SER A 11 4.56 22.53 10.26
C SER A 11 4.75 23.32 8.96
N PHE A 12 3.73 23.30 8.12
CA PHE A 12 3.64 24.16 6.94
C PHE A 12 3.15 25.56 7.31
N SER A 13 3.74 26.58 6.70
CA SER A 13 3.21 27.94 6.73
C SER A 13 1.96 28.08 5.85
N GLU A 14 1.17 29.12 6.09
CA GLU A 14 -0.03 29.39 5.29
C GLU A 14 0.29 29.58 3.80
N LEU A 15 1.43 30.22 3.48
CA LEU A 15 1.87 30.43 2.10
C LEU A 15 2.25 29.13 1.40
N GLU A 16 2.92 28.21 2.10
CA GLU A 16 3.24 26.87 1.58
C GLU A 16 1.96 26.08 1.31
N VAL A 17 1.01 26.08 2.25
CA VAL A 17 -0.29 25.42 2.08
C VAL A 17 -1.04 26.00 0.89
N ALA A 18 -1.06 27.33 0.73
CA ALA A 18 -1.69 27.99 -0.41
C ALA A 18 -1.02 27.62 -1.75
N THR A 19 0.30 27.42 -1.74
CA THR A 19 1.07 27.00 -2.91
C THR A 19 0.76 25.54 -3.28
N PHE A 20 0.80 24.62 -2.31
CA PHE A 20 0.53 23.20 -2.55
C PHE A 20 -0.89 22.94 -3.07
N LYS A 21 -1.88 23.73 -2.65
CA LYS A 21 -3.25 23.67 -3.16
C LYS A 21 -3.39 24.03 -4.65
N GLN A 22 -2.35 24.56 -5.28
CA GLN A 22 -2.35 24.90 -6.70
C GLN A 22 -1.63 23.84 -7.55
N ILE A 23 -0.86 22.94 -6.92
CA ILE A 23 -0.04 21.96 -7.63
C ILE A 23 -0.92 20.76 -8.03
N ARG A 24 -1.05 20.54 -9.35
CA ARG A 24 -1.78 19.38 -9.89
C ARG A 24 -0.90 18.19 -10.23
N SER A 25 0.38 18.44 -10.51
CA SER A 25 1.31 17.38 -10.92
C SER A 25 2.68 17.59 -10.30
N ILE A 26 3.25 16.52 -9.78
CA ILE A 26 4.60 16.44 -9.23
C ILE A 26 5.41 15.43 -10.04
N TYR A 27 6.57 15.87 -10.50
CA TYR A 27 7.61 15.02 -11.08
C TYR A 27 8.75 14.93 -10.07
N GLY A 28 8.62 14.00 -9.13
CA GLY A 28 9.42 13.86 -7.91
C GLY A 28 8.66 13.09 -6.83
N ASN A 29 9.17 13.15 -5.60
CA ASN A 29 8.63 12.45 -4.44
C ASN A 29 8.03 13.43 -3.42
N ILE A 30 7.09 12.97 -2.59
CA ILE A 30 6.67 13.66 -1.38
C ILE A 30 7.15 12.85 -0.19
N ASN A 31 8.11 13.37 0.58
CA ASN A 31 8.64 12.73 1.77
C ASN A 31 8.39 13.62 2.99
N LEU A 32 7.51 13.16 3.90
CA LEU A 32 7.16 13.89 5.12
C LEU A 32 7.60 13.08 6.33
N TYR A 33 8.51 13.64 7.13
CA TYR A 33 9.01 13.03 8.35
C TYR A 33 8.71 13.90 9.57
N LYS A 34 8.03 13.36 10.59
CA LYS A 34 7.69 14.12 11.82
C LYS A 34 6.97 15.45 11.57
N VAL A 35 6.23 15.56 10.48
CA VAL A 35 5.48 16.77 10.13
C VAL A 35 4.19 16.84 10.95
N HIS A 36 3.93 18.00 11.56
CA HIS A 36 2.76 18.21 12.42
C HIS A 36 1.54 18.66 11.62
N VAL A 37 0.83 17.70 11.03
CA VAL A 37 -0.45 17.91 10.33
C VAL A 37 -1.43 16.79 10.62
N SER A 38 -2.73 17.14 10.66
CA SER A 38 -3.81 16.16 10.85
C SER A 38 -4.30 15.53 9.55
N SER A 39 -4.05 16.16 8.41
CA SER A 39 -4.46 15.64 7.10
C SER A 39 -3.54 16.11 5.97
N LEU A 40 -3.58 15.39 4.85
CA LEU A 40 -2.91 15.77 3.61
C LEU A 40 -3.70 16.78 2.75
N TYR A 41 -4.62 17.55 3.33
CA TYR A 41 -5.51 18.45 2.57
C TYR A 41 -4.77 19.56 1.80
N MET A 42 -3.57 19.96 2.22
CA MET A 42 -2.71 20.87 1.45
C MET A 42 -2.35 20.33 0.06
N PHE A 43 -2.39 19.01 -0.12
CA PHE A 43 -2.17 18.29 -1.38
C PHE A 43 -3.47 17.96 -2.14
N SER A 44 -4.60 18.55 -1.74
CA SER A 44 -5.93 18.22 -2.30
C SER A 44 -6.07 18.45 -3.81
N ALA A 45 -5.26 19.31 -4.43
CA ALA A 45 -5.31 19.55 -5.86
C ALA A 45 -4.43 18.60 -6.70
N ILE A 46 -3.61 17.75 -6.05
CA ILE A 46 -2.72 16.85 -6.78
C ILE A 46 -3.53 15.78 -7.50
N GLU A 47 -3.30 15.69 -8.81
CA GLU A 47 -3.87 14.68 -9.70
C GLU A 47 -2.86 13.59 -10.06
N ARG A 48 -1.57 13.94 -10.09
CA ARG A 48 -0.51 13.04 -10.56
C ARG A 48 0.80 13.21 -9.80
N ILE A 49 1.43 12.09 -9.45
CA ILE A 49 2.79 12.05 -8.92
C ILE A 49 3.61 11.03 -9.72
N ILE A 50 4.75 11.45 -10.26
CA ILE A 50 5.69 10.57 -10.96
C ILE A 50 7.04 10.71 -10.28
N SER A 51 7.39 9.73 -9.46
CA SER A 51 8.71 9.54 -8.90
C SER A 51 9.60 8.83 -9.92
N PHE A 52 10.86 9.28 -10.02
CA PHE A 52 11.91 8.58 -10.75
C PHE A 52 12.89 7.88 -9.80
N ASN A 53 12.58 7.88 -8.50
CA ASN A 53 13.41 7.29 -7.46
C ASN A 53 13.01 5.82 -7.26
N ASP A 54 13.97 4.90 -7.43
CA ASP A 54 13.77 3.45 -7.28
C ASP A 54 13.85 2.98 -5.83
N THR A 55 14.32 3.85 -4.94
CA THR A 55 14.52 3.57 -3.51
C THR A 55 13.32 4.02 -2.69
N PHE A 56 12.70 5.15 -3.03
CA PHE A 56 11.61 5.74 -2.25
C PHE A 56 10.25 5.61 -2.94
N ALA A 57 9.18 5.56 -2.15
CA ALA A 57 7.82 5.64 -2.65
C ALA A 57 7.53 7.02 -3.27
N ALA A 58 6.51 7.11 -4.13
CA ALA A 58 6.08 8.42 -4.66
C ALA A 58 5.57 9.34 -3.55
N ILE A 59 4.97 8.75 -2.51
CA ILE A 59 4.57 9.42 -1.27
C ILE A 59 5.10 8.59 -0.09
N ALA A 60 5.94 9.17 0.77
CA ALA A 60 6.40 8.55 2.01
C ALA A 60 6.00 9.42 3.20
N LEU A 61 5.32 8.81 4.17
CA LEU A 61 4.82 9.46 5.39
C LEU A 61 5.39 8.72 6.60
N GLU A 62 6.21 9.39 7.40
CA GLU A 62 6.97 8.73 8.47
C GLU A 62 6.87 9.49 9.80
N SER A 63 6.58 8.75 10.88
CA SER A 63 6.53 9.25 12.26
C SER A 63 5.67 10.50 12.42
N MET A 64 4.44 10.48 11.88
CA MET A 64 3.50 11.60 11.93
C MET A 64 2.38 11.30 12.96
N PRO A 65 2.59 11.58 14.27
CA PRO A 65 1.68 11.14 15.34
C PRO A 65 0.30 11.81 15.31
N ASP A 66 0.19 12.95 14.63
CA ASP A 66 -1.05 13.73 14.51
C ASP A 66 -1.84 13.45 13.23
N LEU A 67 -1.28 12.68 12.30
CA LEU A 67 -1.90 12.41 11.01
C LEU A 67 -3.11 11.47 11.17
N GLU A 68 -4.29 11.97 10.84
CA GLU A 68 -5.56 11.22 10.92
C GLU A 68 -6.05 10.77 9.55
N SER A 69 -5.78 11.56 8.51
CA SER A 69 -6.25 11.30 7.14
C SER A 69 -5.16 11.46 6.08
N ILE A 70 -5.09 10.47 5.19
CA ILE A 70 -4.19 10.41 4.02
C ILE A 70 -4.93 10.56 2.70
N GLU A 71 -6.15 11.11 2.75
CA GLU A 71 -6.98 11.27 1.56
C GLU A 71 -6.40 12.32 0.60
N LEU A 72 -6.27 11.92 -0.66
CA LEU A 72 -5.88 12.78 -1.78
C LEU A 72 -7.01 12.73 -2.81
N PRO A 73 -8.07 13.54 -2.62
CA PRO A 73 -9.36 13.35 -3.31
C PRO A 73 -9.29 13.47 -4.84
N ASN A 74 -8.30 14.18 -5.36
CA ASN A 74 -8.10 14.36 -6.79
C ASN A 74 -7.02 13.46 -7.40
N LEU A 75 -6.36 12.61 -6.60
CA LEU A 75 -5.28 11.77 -7.10
C LEU A 75 -5.82 10.74 -8.09
N ARG A 76 -5.25 10.74 -9.31
CA ARG A 76 -5.63 9.85 -10.41
C ARG A 76 -4.52 8.92 -10.84
N ALA A 77 -3.27 9.24 -10.52
CA ALA A 77 -2.13 8.39 -10.78
C ALA A 77 -0.99 8.72 -9.81
N ALA A 78 -0.37 7.69 -9.23
CA ALA A 78 0.97 7.81 -8.67
C ALA A 78 1.84 6.67 -9.18
N TYR A 79 3.06 7.00 -9.56
CA TYR A 79 4.04 6.06 -10.08
C TYR A 79 5.36 6.26 -9.36
N SER A 80 5.97 5.16 -8.94
CA SER A 80 7.37 5.08 -8.56
C SER A 80 7.97 3.79 -9.14
N PRO A 81 9.25 3.77 -9.55
CA PRO A 81 9.94 2.54 -9.90
C PRO A 81 10.28 1.67 -8.68
N SER A 82 10.09 2.18 -7.45
CA SER A 82 10.20 1.39 -6.23
C SER A 82 9.05 0.39 -6.08
N THR A 83 9.16 -0.50 -5.08
CA THR A 83 8.13 -1.52 -4.80
C THR A 83 6.79 -0.91 -4.41
N PHE A 84 6.77 0.32 -3.89
CA PHE A 84 5.60 0.93 -3.28
C PHE A 84 5.36 2.34 -3.85
N ASN A 85 4.11 2.64 -4.20
CA ASN A 85 3.74 3.99 -4.64
C ASN A 85 3.46 4.92 -3.46
N ILE A 86 2.95 4.38 -2.35
CA ILE A 86 2.71 5.09 -1.10
C ILE A 86 3.29 4.23 0.01
N ASP A 87 4.01 4.86 0.92
CA ASP A 87 4.56 4.24 2.13
C ASP A 87 4.15 5.03 3.36
N LEU A 88 3.79 4.31 4.43
CA LEU A 88 3.34 4.86 5.70
C LEU A 88 4.04 4.15 6.85
N TYR A 89 4.83 4.86 7.62
CA TYR A 89 5.52 4.30 8.77
C TYR A 89 5.19 5.11 10.03
N ASP A 90 4.88 4.43 11.13
CA ASP A 90 4.65 5.08 12.44
C ASP A 90 3.63 6.23 12.42
N CYS A 91 2.45 5.98 11.84
CA CYS A 91 1.32 6.93 11.73
C CYS A 91 0.10 6.40 12.51
N PRO A 92 0.10 6.42 13.86
CA PRO A 92 -0.80 5.62 14.70
C PRO A 92 -2.29 6.02 14.64
N LYS A 93 -2.59 7.27 14.22
CA LYS A 93 -3.97 7.77 14.11
C LYS A 93 -4.59 7.52 12.73
N VAL A 94 -3.79 7.18 11.72
CA VAL A 94 -4.30 6.92 10.37
C VAL A 94 -5.12 5.64 10.35
N ARG A 95 -6.39 5.75 9.93
CA ARG A 95 -7.28 4.60 9.77
C ARG A 95 -7.48 4.29 8.30
N VAL A 96 -6.81 3.23 7.84
CA VAL A 96 -6.97 2.73 6.48
C VAL A 96 -8.23 1.87 6.43
N THR A 97 -9.19 2.26 5.60
CA THR A 97 -10.40 1.47 5.35
C THR A 97 -10.20 0.55 4.14
N GLU A 98 -10.96 -0.55 4.10
CA GLU A 98 -11.01 -1.43 2.91
C GLU A 98 -11.40 -0.64 1.65
N LYS A 99 -12.36 0.29 1.80
CA LYS A 99 -12.77 1.20 0.73
C LYS A 99 -11.57 2.00 0.19
N TYR A 100 -10.78 2.60 1.08
CA TYR A 100 -9.59 3.35 0.68
C TYR A 100 -8.59 2.47 -0.10
N CYS A 101 -8.30 1.25 0.41
CA CYS A 101 -7.42 0.31 -0.28
C CYS A 101 -7.94 -0.06 -1.68
N SER A 102 -9.25 -0.31 -1.82
CA SER A 102 -9.88 -0.63 -3.10
C SER A 102 -9.79 0.55 -4.09
N ASP A 103 -10.12 1.76 -3.62
CA ASP A 103 -10.05 2.99 -4.43
C ASP A 103 -8.61 3.24 -4.90
N MET A 104 -7.63 3.17 -3.99
CA MET A 104 -6.22 3.39 -4.31
C MET A 104 -5.65 2.33 -5.25
N ARG A 105 -6.07 1.07 -5.15
CA ARG A 105 -5.66 0.03 -6.12
C ARG A 105 -6.10 0.39 -7.54
N SER A 106 -7.30 0.95 -7.69
CA SER A 106 -7.81 1.38 -9.01
C SER A 106 -7.01 2.57 -9.57
N ILE A 107 -6.54 3.46 -8.71
CA ILE A 107 -5.78 4.68 -9.05
C ILE A 107 -4.32 4.35 -9.37
N LEU A 108 -3.69 3.48 -8.57
CA LEU A 108 -2.25 3.22 -8.63
C LEU A 108 -1.87 2.11 -9.60
N GLY A 109 -2.80 1.23 -9.97
CA GLY A 109 -2.53 0.04 -10.80
C GLY A 109 -1.64 -1.02 -10.13
N ASN A 110 -1.06 -0.71 -8.97
CA ASN A 110 -0.13 -1.55 -8.20
C ASN A 110 -0.64 -1.78 -6.77
N MET A 111 0.06 -2.63 -6.02
CA MET A 111 -0.21 -2.84 -4.60
C MET A 111 0.10 -1.57 -3.80
N VAL A 112 -0.79 -1.25 -2.86
CA VAL A 112 -0.59 -0.21 -1.84
C VAL A 112 -0.07 -0.91 -0.59
N SER A 113 1.08 -0.49 -0.06
CA SER A 113 1.51 -0.86 1.30
C SER A 113 1.26 0.30 2.24
N ILE A 114 0.94 -0.02 3.49
CA ILE A 114 0.72 0.92 4.56
C ILE A 114 1.43 0.32 5.77
N GLY A 115 2.69 0.71 5.92
CA GLY A 115 3.64 0.06 6.83
C GLY A 115 3.90 -1.38 6.41
N ASP A 116 3.96 -2.26 7.41
CA ASP A 116 4.12 -3.71 7.18
C ASP A 116 2.86 -4.37 6.58
N MET A 117 1.75 -3.64 6.44
CA MET A 117 0.50 -4.17 5.90
C MET A 117 0.34 -3.82 4.43
N THR A 118 0.28 -4.83 3.56
CA THR A 118 -0.16 -4.62 2.17
C THR A 118 -1.68 -4.57 2.13
N CYS A 119 -2.29 -3.63 1.41
CA CYS A 119 -3.74 -3.61 1.15
C CYS A 119 -4.24 -4.92 0.50
N ALA A 120 -3.35 -5.74 -0.05
CA ALA A 120 -3.65 -7.08 -0.55
C ALA A 120 -3.91 -8.12 0.57
N ILE A 121 -3.38 -7.92 1.78
CA ILE A 121 -3.46 -8.87 2.91
C ILE A 121 -4.73 -8.67 3.74
N ILE A 122 -5.35 -7.47 3.70
CA ILE A 122 -6.62 -7.20 4.40
C ILE A 122 -7.70 -8.22 4.01
N PHE A 123 -7.66 -8.75 2.78
CA PHE A 123 -8.60 -9.74 2.28
C PHE A 123 -8.43 -11.16 2.84
N HIS A 124 -7.29 -11.49 3.47
CA HIS A 124 -7.01 -12.85 3.90
C HIS A 124 -6.93 -13.06 5.41
N GLU A 125 -6.56 -12.06 6.21
CA GLU A 125 -6.37 -12.26 7.65
C GLU A 125 -7.63 -12.02 8.50
N TRP A 126 -8.58 -11.18 8.06
CA TRP A 126 -9.78 -10.87 8.86
C TRP A 126 -10.90 -11.91 8.78
N HIS A 127 -10.79 -12.92 7.91
CA HIS A 127 -11.78 -13.99 7.80
C HIS A 127 -11.42 -15.30 8.53
N TRP A 128 -10.29 -15.38 9.24
CA TRP A 128 -9.90 -16.63 9.92
C TRP A 128 -10.59 -16.88 11.27
N ASN A 129 -11.28 -15.90 11.86
CA ASN A 129 -11.85 -16.05 13.21
C ASN A 129 -13.34 -16.41 13.29
N ASP A 130 -14.11 -16.38 12.19
CA ASP A 130 -15.57 -16.60 12.29
C ASP A 130 -16.06 -17.95 11.75
N GLY A 131 -15.15 -18.87 11.38
CA GLY A 131 -15.51 -20.05 10.59
C GLY A 131 -15.26 -21.44 11.19
N CYS A 132 -14.54 -21.58 12.30
CA CYS A 132 -14.38 -22.90 12.93
C CYS A 132 -15.45 -23.10 14.00
N SER A 133 -16.65 -23.51 13.56
CA SER A 133 -17.69 -23.99 14.47
C SER A 133 -17.14 -25.15 15.34
N PRO A 134 -17.40 -25.18 16.66
CA PRO A 134 -16.98 -26.29 17.51
C PRO A 134 -17.55 -27.60 17.00
N GLN A 135 -16.67 -28.58 16.77
CA GLN A 135 -17.01 -29.89 16.23
C GLN A 135 -18.06 -30.61 17.09
N HIS A 136 -19.01 -31.25 16.41
CA HIS A 136 -19.85 -32.29 16.97
C HIS A 136 -18.96 -33.43 17.49
N GLN A 137 -19.12 -33.79 18.76
CA GLN A 137 -18.30 -34.79 19.45
C GLN A 137 -18.90 -36.18 19.25
N GLU A 138 -18.45 -36.93 18.24
CA GLU A 138 -18.81 -38.35 18.14
C GLU A 138 -17.86 -39.22 18.98
N ARG A 139 -18.47 -40.02 19.86
CA ARG A 139 -17.78 -40.90 20.80
C ARG A 139 -17.79 -42.32 20.24
N ILE A 140 -16.76 -42.69 19.50
CA ILE A 140 -16.56 -44.08 19.07
C ILE A 140 -15.37 -44.66 19.85
N GLY A 141 -15.65 -45.63 20.72
CA GLY A 141 -14.67 -46.56 21.29
C GLY A 141 -13.47 -45.94 22.02
N GLY A 142 -13.65 -45.49 23.26
CA GLY A 142 -12.58 -45.47 24.29
C GLY A 142 -11.37 -44.55 24.11
N GLY A 143 -11.20 -43.86 22.98
CA GLY A 143 -10.09 -42.94 22.72
C GLY A 143 -10.57 -41.59 22.17
N ARG A 144 -10.05 -40.48 22.71
CA ARG A 144 -10.31 -39.14 22.16
C ARG A 144 -9.30 -38.85 21.04
N HIS A 145 -9.74 -38.96 19.79
CA HIS A 145 -8.99 -38.46 18.63
C HIS A 145 -9.64 -37.18 18.10
N TYR A 146 -8.83 -36.14 17.89
CA TYR A 146 -9.26 -34.87 17.34
C TYR A 146 -8.75 -34.78 15.90
N HIS A 147 -9.66 -34.77 14.92
CA HIS A 147 -9.33 -34.45 13.53
C HIS A 147 -9.91 -33.08 13.19
N ARG A 148 -9.05 -32.07 13.02
CA ARG A 148 -9.47 -30.79 12.42
C ARG A 148 -9.58 -30.96 10.91
N HIS A 149 -10.80 -31.01 10.39
CA HIS A 149 -11.04 -30.83 8.96
C HIS A 149 -11.27 -29.35 8.69
N CYS A 150 -10.22 -28.66 8.21
CA CYS A 150 -10.39 -27.37 7.56
C CYS A 150 -10.80 -27.65 6.11
N GLN A 151 -12.08 -27.45 5.77
CA GLN A 151 -12.45 -27.43 4.36
C GLN A 151 -11.88 -26.15 3.73
N PRO A 152 -11.18 -26.22 2.59
CA PRO A 152 -10.86 -25.01 1.83
C PRO A 152 -12.16 -24.31 1.45
N PRO A 153 -12.19 -22.96 1.40
CA PRO A 153 -13.40 -22.23 1.05
C PRO A 153 -13.92 -22.70 -0.32
N ILE A 154 -15.20 -23.01 -0.36
CA ILE A 154 -15.92 -23.31 -1.60
C ILE A 154 -15.78 -22.08 -2.49
N ARG A 155 -15.13 -22.21 -3.65
CA ARG A 155 -15.17 -21.20 -4.71
C ARG A 155 -16.64 -20.89 -5.00
N SER A 156 -17.12 -19.73 -4.56
CA SER A 156 -18.40 -19.21 -5.01
C SER A 156 -18.29 -18.97 -6.52
N ARG A 157 -19.10 -19.71 -7.28
CA ARG A 157 -19.28 -19.47 -8.71
C ARG A 157 -19.91 -18.09 -8.85
N PHE A 158 -19.19 -17.15 -9.45
CA PHE A 158 -19.83 -16.00 -10.06
C PHE A 158 -20.82 -16.49 -11.11
N ALA A 159 -22.00 -15.90 -11.10
CA ALA A 159 -23.06 -16.14 -12.05
C ALA A 159 -22.54 -15.86 -13.48
N LYS A 160 -22.73 -16.86 -14.36
CA LYS A 160 -22.62 -16.72 -15.81
C LYS A 160 -23.65 -15.70 -16.29
N GLY A 161 -23.17 -14.56 -16.79
CA GLY A 161 -23.83 -13.80 -17.84
C GLY A 161 -23.09 -14.09 -19.15
N ASP A 162 -23.84 -14.30 -20.21
CA ASP A 162 -23.41 -14.90 -21.48
C ASP A 162 -22.32 -14.10 -22.22
N THR A 163 -21.37 -14.82 -22.81
CA THR A 163 -20.83 -14.58 -24.16
C THR A 163 -19.92 -15.74 -24.54
N ASP A 164 -20.25 -16.37 -25.66
CA ASP A 164 -19.51 -17.44 -26.31
C ASP A 164 -18.09 -16.99 -26.67
N PHE A 165 -17.06 -17.71 -26.20
CA PHE A 165 -15.76 -17.73 -26.87
C PHE A 165 -15.03 -19.06 -26.64
N ASN A 166 -14.46 -19.58 -27.72
CA ASN A 166 -13.97 -20.94 -27.87
C ASN A 166 -12.76 -21.31 -26.99
N ARG A 167 -12.93 -22.48 -26.37
CA ARG A 167 -11.99 -23.54 -25.96
C ARG A 167 -10.61 -23.55 -26.64
N GLU A 168 -9.55 -23.33 -25.86
CA GLU A 168 -8.27 -24.05 -25.96
C GLU A 168 -7.75 -24.39 -24.55
N SER A 169 -7.38 -25.65 -24.37
CA SER A 169 -6.94 -26.28 -23.13
C SER A 169 -5.44 -26.13 -22.93
N GLY A 170 -5.03 -25.34 -21.93
CA GLY A 170 -3.65 -25.19 -21.49
C GLY A 170 -3.38 -25.87 -20.14
N SER A 171 -2.34 -26.69 -20.10
CA SER A 171 -1.79 -27.43 -18.97
C SER A 171 -1.43 -26.53 -17.77
N TYR A 172 -1.83 -26.93 -16.56
CA TYR A 172 -1.45 -26.24 -15.32
C TYR A 172 -0.03 -26.66 -14.90
N HIS A 173 0.91 -25.71 -14.92
CA HIS A 173 2.19 -25.86 -14.24
C HIS A 173 2.01 -25.66 -12.73
N GLN A 174 2.54 -26.64 -11.99
CA GLN A 174 2.66 -26.66 -10.54
C GLN A 174 3.66 -25.58 -10.12
N LEU A 175 3.22 -24.56 -9.40
CA LEU A 175 4.09 -23.51 -8.85
C LEU A 175 4.78 -24.06 -7.60
N GLU A 176 6.12 -24.10 -7.62
CA GLU A 176 6.94 -24.41 -6.45
C GLU A 176 6.94 -23.24 -5.45
N PRO A 177 7.11 -23.52 -4.14
CA PRO A 177 7.13 -22.51 -3.10
C PRO A 177 8.38 -21.63 -3.16
N CYS A 178 8.20 -20.32 -2.93
CA CYS A 178 9.28 -19.34 -2.87
C CYS A 178 10.20 -19.62 -1.66
N ASP A 179 11.46 -19.91 -1.95
CA ASP A 179 12.54 -20.07 -0.98
C ASP A 179 13.16 -18.70 -0.68
N ASN A 180 12.88 -18.15 0.50
CA ASN A 180 13.38 -16.85 0.97
C ASN A 180 14.73 -17.00 1.70
N THR A 181 15.80 -17.29 0.96
CA THR A 181 17.16 -17.05 1.47
C THR A 181 18.10 -16.54 0.39
N ARG A 182 18.30 -15.22 0.33
CA ARG A 182 19.50 -14.54 -0.21
C ARG A 182 19.49 -13.07 0.20
N MET A 183 20.18 -12.76 1.31
CA MET A 183 20.60 -11.38 1.63
C MET A 183 21.82 -11.04 0.77
N TYR A 184 21.80 -9.90 0.07
CA TYR A 184 23.00 -9.29 -0.50
C TYR A 184 23.53 -8.22 0.47
N PRO A 185 24.86 -8.07 0.61
CA PRO A 185 25.45 -7.05 1.46
C PRO A 185 25.27 -5.65 0.86
N ILE A 186 24.85 -4.70 1.68
CA ILE A 186 24.76 -3.27 1.35
C ILE A 186 26.13 -2.63 1.58
N ASP A 187 26.72 -2.05 0.54
CA ASP A 187 27.96 -1.28 0.61
C ASP A 187 27.64 0.16 1.04
N SER A 188 28.22 0.59 2.17
CA SER A 188 27.84 1.79 2.93
C SER A 188 28.74 3.01 2.63
N ARG A 189 29.34 3.10 1.43
CA ARG A 189 30.39 4.10 1.12
C ARG A 189 30.07 5.13 0.04
N GLN A 190 28.81 5.42 -0.27
CA GLN A 190 28.49 6.53 -1.17
C GLN A 190 27.94 7.74 -0.39
N SER A 191 28.76 8.79 -0.33
CA SER A 191 28.33 10.10 0.14
C SER A 191 27.38 10.75 -0.89
N PRO A 192 26.28 11.39 -0.45
CA PRO A 192 25.31 11.98 -1.37
C PRO A 192 25.88 13.23 -2.07
N PRO A 193 25.51 13.47 -3.35
CA PRO A 193 25.91 14.67 -4.07
C PRO A 193 25.17 15.91 -3.53
N THR A 194 25.92 16.97 -3.29
CA THR A 194 25.39 18.29 -2.91
C THR A 194 24.93 19.05 -4.16
N LEU A 195 23.65 19.39 -4.24
CA LEU A 195 23.07 20.19 -5.33
C LEU A 195 22.99 21.66 -4.93
N ARG A 196 23.59 22.53 -5.76
CA ARG A 196 23.39 23.98 -5.74
C ARG A 196 22.13 24.33 -6.52
N VAL A 197 21.26 25.14 -5.91
CA VAL A 197 20.12 25.77 -6.58
C VAL A 197 20.63 27.04 -7.25
N GLU A 198 20.57 27.12 -8.58
CA GLU A 198 20.69 28.38 -9.33
C GLU A 198 19.28 28.93 -9.57
N GLU A 199 19.04 30.15 -9.10
CA GLU A 199 17.81 30.89 -9.33
C GLU A 199 17.83 31.48 -10.76
N TYR A 200 16.75 31.23 -11.51
CA TYR A 200 16.47 31.86 -12.81
C TYR A 200 15.30 32.82 -12.68
#